data_AF-A0A2N3DYF6-F1
#
_entry.id   AF-A0A2N3DYF6-F1
#
_cell.length_a   1.000
_cell.length_b   1.000
_cell.length_c   1.000
_cell.angle_alpha   90.00
_cell.angle_beta   90.00
_cell.angle_gamma   90.00
#
_symmetry.space_group_name_H-M   'P 1'
#
loop_
_entity.id
_entity.type
_entity.pdbx_description
1 polymer ?
#
loop_
_entity_poly.entity_id
_entity_poly.type
_entity_poly.pdbx_seq_one_letter_code
_entity_poly.pdbx_strand_id
1 'polypeptide(L)'
;MMRATAPFFAALALASAVPAYAEPAKPTTQPATTVSANIARFDVEDTELSDLIANPAAKAVLDKHMPGLTSHPLFAFMRQMTLREVQMASSGAIPDQMLVAIDADLAKIPV
;
A
#
# COMPACT_ATOMS: atom_id res chain seq x y z
N MET A 1 -35.19 -22.57 -32.36
CA MET A 1 -35.39 -24.03 -32.49
C MET A 1 -34.03 -24.70 -32.67
N MET A 2 -33.89 -25.88 -32.05
CA MET A 2 -32.86 -26.92 -32.25
C MET A 2 -31.53 -26.83 -31.48
N ARG A 3 -31.39 -27.84 -30.62
CA ARG A 3 -30.23 -28.28 -29.83
C ARG A 3 -29.31 -29.15 -30.71
N ALA A 4 -28.03 -29.25 -30.37
CA ALA A 4 -27.19 -30.44 -30.61
C ALA A 4 -25.96 -30.34 -29.69
N THR A 5 -25.90 -31.02 -28.54
CA THR A 5 -25.53 -32.44 -28.33
C THR A 5 -24.09 -32.76 -28.76
N ALA A 6 -23.28 -33.16 -27.77
CA ALA A 6 -21.86 -33.52 -27.81
C ALA A 6 -21.51 -34.67 -28.78
N PRO A 7 -20.22 -34.94 -29.03
CA PRO A 7 -19.57 -35.96 -28.20
C PRO A 7 -18.11 -35.69 -27.83
N PHE A 8 -17.81 -36.19 -26.63
CA PHE A 8 -16.52 -36.54 -26.07
C PHE A 8 -15.80 -37.54 -27.00
N PHE A 9 -14.58 -37.24 -27.44
CA PHE A 9 -13.64 -38.24 -27.94
C PHE A 9 -12.28 -38.00 -27.31
N ALA A 10 -11.89 -38.93 -26.45
CA ALA A 10 -10.54 -39.09 -25.98
C ALA A 10 -9.67 -39.64 -27.11
N ALA A 11 -8.52 -39.00 -27.37
CA ALA A 11 -7.43 -39.57 -28.15
C ALA A 11 -6.10 -39.13 -27.54
N LEU A 12 -5.33 -40.14 -27.15
CA LEU A 12 -4.01 -40.09 -26.56
C LEU A 12 -2.95 -39.97 -27.68
N ALA A 13 -1.92 -39.18 -27.41
CA ALA A 13 -0.53 -39.31 -27.89
C ALA A 13 -0.01 -38.45 -29.06
N LEU A 14 1.26 -38.08 -28.84
CA LEU A 14 2.34 -37.63 -29.74
C LEU A 14 2.57 -36.12 -29.93
N ALA A 15 3.71 -35.71 -29.37
CA ALA A 15 4.37 -34.42 -29.47
C ALA A 15 4.54 -33.93 -30.91
N SER A 16 4.22 -32.65 -31.14
CA SER A 16 4.89 -31.80 -32.12
C SER A 16 4.62 -30.32 -31.79
N ALA A 17 5.72 -29.58 -31.68
CA ALA A 17 5.90 -28.12 -31.73
C ALA A 17 4.65 -27.24 -31.53
N VAL A 18 4.52 -26.68 -30.33
CA VAL A 18 3.62 -25.55 -30.07
C VAL A 18 4.27 -24.29 -30.66
N PRO A 19 3.65 -23.59 -31.64
CA PRO A 19 4.04 -22.21 -31.88
C PRO A 19 3.62 -21.42 -30.64
N ALA A 20 4.60 -20.76 -30.03
CA ALA A 20 4.37 -19.80 -28.98
C ALA A 20 3.36 -18.75 -29.48
N TYR A 21 2.10 -18.86 -29.08
CA TYR A 21 1.26 -17.69 -28.89
C TYR A 21 1.88 -16.95 -27.70
N ALA A 22 2.82 -16.07 -28.03
CA ALA A 22 3.18 -14.96 -27.19
C ALA A 22 1.93 -14.10 -27.02
N GLU A 23 1.13 -14.41 -26.01
CA GLU A 23 0.23 -13.42 -25.44
C GLU A 23 1.12 -12.32 -24.85
N PRO A 24 1.03 -11.06 -25.30
CA PRO A 24 1.70 -9.98 -24.62
C PRO A 24 1.00 -9.83 -23.29
N ALA A 25 1.54 -10.50 -22.27
CA ALA A 25 1.27 -10.16 -20.88
C ALA A 25 1.57 -8.66 -20.77
N LYS A 26 0.49 -7.87 -20.73
CA LYS A 26 0.56 -6.45 -20.44
C LYS A 26 1.44 -6.34 -19.19
N PRO A 27 2.52 -5.56 -19.23
CA PRO A 27 3.19 -5.19 -18.00
C PRO A 27 2.10 -4.51 -17.16
N THR A 28 1.64 -5.15 -16.10
CA THR A 28 1.05 -4.42 -14.99
C THR A 28 2.23 -3.70 -14.36
N THR A 29 2.60 -2.59 -14.99
CA THR A 29 3.26 -1.48 -14.33
C THR A 29 2.27 -1.00 -13.27
N GLN A 30 2.22 -1.73 -12.16
CA GLN A 30 1.88 -1.11 -10.89
C GLN A 30 2.95 -0.04 -10.73
N PRO A 31 2.58 1.25 -10.66
CA PRO A 31 3.50 2.21 -10.11
C PRO A 31 3.68 1.80 -8.65
N ALA A 32 4.66 0.93 -8.39
CA ALA A 32 5.40 1.02 -7.15
C ALA A 32 6.04 2.40 -7.23
N THR A 33 5.36 3.38 -6.64
CA THR A 33 5.90 4.69 -6.32
C THR A 33 7.18 4.45 -5.54
N THR A 34 8.28 4.36 -6.28
CA THR A 34 9.63 4.49 -5.77
C THR A 34 9.80 5.96 -5.52
N VAL A 35 9.27 6.41 -4.38
CA VAL A 35 9.61 7.70 -3.80
C VAL A 35 10.21 7.41 -2.43
N SER A 36 11.38 6.76 -2.41
CA SER A 36 12.40 7.21 -1.46
C SER A 36 12.93 8.55 -1.97
N ALA A 37 12.07 9.57 -1.94
CA ALA A 37 12.57 10.92 -1.93
C ALA A 37 13.37 11.03 -0.63
N ASN A 38 14.61 11.47 -0.75
CA ASN A 38 15.41 12.01 0.33
C ASN A 38 14.49 12.79 1.29
N ILE A 39 14.10 12.16 2.40
CA ILE A 39 13.15 12.72 3.36
C ILE A 39 13.88 13.93 3.94
N ALA A 40 13.53 15.12 3.45
CA ALA A 40 14.14 16.36 3.88
C ALA A 40 13.54 16.84 5.21
N ARG A 41 12.32 16.36 5.52
CA ARG A 41 11.58 16.49 6.79
C ARG A 41 10.58 15.35 6.92
N PHE A 42 10.21 15.04 8.16
CA PHE A 42 9.10 14.15 8.47
C PHE A 42 7.79 14.93 8.27
N ASP A 43 6.89 14.41 7.43
CA ASP A 43 5.62 15.04 7.06
C ASP A 43 4.51 13.97 6.96
N VAL A 44 3.25 14.36 7.18
CA VAL A 44 2.13 13.39 7.20
C VAL A 44 1.67 12.92 5.81
N GLU A 45 2.07 13.62 4.75
CA GLU A 45 1.65 13.40 3.36
C GLU A 45 2.65 12.55 2.57
N ASP A 46 3.95 12.82 2.75
CA ASP A 46 5.03 12.21 1.96
C ASP A 46 5.86 11.17 2.74
N THR A 47 5.81 11.19 4.07
CA THR A 47 6.56 10.24 4.89
C THR A 47 5.72 9.01 5.21
N GLU A 48 6.25 7.83 4.90
CA GLU A 48 5.64 6.57 5.30
C GLU A 48 5.61 6.44 6.82
N LEU A 49 4.50 5.91 7.32
CA LEU A 49 4.32 5.65 8.75
C LEU A 49 5.42 4.72 9.31
N SER A 50 6.00 3.83 8.49
CA SER A 50 7.15 2.99 8.88
C SER A 50 8.41 3.79 9.20
N ASP A 51 8.65 4.88 8.50
CA ASP A 51 9.83 5.73 8.70
C ASP A 51 9.64 6.59 9.96
N LEU A 52 8.43 7.14 10.14
CA LEU A 52 8.03 7.87 11.34
C LEU A 52 8.17 7.04 12.62
N ILE A 53 7.76 5.77 12.61
CA ILE A 53 7.88 4.91 13.80
C ILE A 53 9.32 4.38 14.00
N ALA A 54 10.18 4.44 12.98
CA ALA A 54 11.58 4.06 13.10
C ALA A 54 12.36 5.12 13.89
N ASN A 55 11.96 6.38 13.81
CA ASN A 55 12.48 7.45 14.66
C ASN A 55 11.74 7.50 16.00
N PRO A 56 12.42 7.35 17.16
CA PRO A 56 11.77 7.35 18.46
C PRO A 56 11.09 8.68 18.82
N ALA A 57 11.62 9.81 18.32
CA ALA A 57 11.00 11.12 18.55
C ALA A 57 9.69 11.25 17.77
N ALA A 58 9.68 10.88 16.49
CA ALA A 58 8.46 10.91 15.68
C ALA A 58 7.44 9.90 16.21
N LYS A 59 7.85 8.68 16.57
CA LYS A 59 6.98 7.69 17.24
C LYS A 59 6.30 8.26 18.49
N ALA A 60 7.00 9.05 19.31
CA ALA A 60 6.40 9.67 20.51
C ALA A 60 5.32 10.70 20.16
N VAL A 61 5.49 11.46 19.07
CA VAL A 61 4.44 12.35 18.54
C VAL A 61 3.22 11.54 18.14
N LEU A 62 3.43 10.46 17.37
CA LEU A 62 2.34 9.62 16.91
C LEU A 62 1.60 8.95 18.07
N ASP A 63 2.31 8.47 19.10
CA ASP A 63 1.70 7.85 20.28
C ASP A 63 0.84 8.85 21.08
N LYS A 64 1.32 10.10 21.20
CA LYS A 64 0.60 11.19 21.86
C LYS A 64 -0.69 11.56 21.14
N HIS A 65 -0.68 11.61 19.81
CA HIS A 65 -1.83 12.07 19.03
C HIS A 65 -2.74 10.92 18.58
N MET A 66 -2.20 9.71 18.37
CA MET A 66 -2.90 8.55 17.83
C MET A 66 -2.71 7.30 18.71
N PRO A 67 -3.25 7.33 19.95
CA PRO A 67 -3.15 6.18 20.83
C PRO A 67 -3.83 4.96 20.20
N GLY A 68 -3.10 3.84 20.17
CA GLY A 68 -3.60 2.58 19.61
C GLY A 68 -3.30 2.34 18.14
N LEU A 69 -2.67 3.29 17.42
CA LEU A 69 -2.27 3.11 16.02
C LEU A 69 -1.41 1.85 15.82
N THR A 70 -0.39 1.65 16.67
CA THR A 70 0.52 0.49 16.59
C THR A 70 -0.10 -0.82 17.06
N SER A 71 -1.19 -0.75 17.82
CA SER A 71 -1.93 -1.91 18.33
C SER A 71 -3.05 -2.34 17.38
N HIS A 72 -3.28 -1.60 16.31
CA HIS A 72 -4.34 -1.88 15.35
C HIS A 72 -4.01 -3.15 14.53
N PRO A 73 -4.98 -4.04 14.27
CA PRO A 73 -4.75 -5.28 13.52
C PRO A 73 -4.24 -5.03 12.09
N LEU A 74 -4.56 -3.88 11.50
CA LEU A 74 -4.10 -3.45 10.18
C LEU A 74 -2.81 -2.61 10.22
N PHE A 75 -2.14 -2.49 11.37
CA PHE A 75 -0.96 -1.63 11.48
C PHE A 75 0.17 -2.01 10.52
N ALA A 76 0.38 -3.30 10.28
CA ALA A 76 1.36 -3.78 9.31
C ALA A 76 1.09 -3.30 7.87
N PHE A 77 -0.17 -3.01 7.55
CA PHE A 77 -0.58 -2.42 6.27
C PHE A 77 -0.50 -0.89 6.32
N MET A 78 -1.05 -0.27 7.36
CA MET A 78 -1.03 1.19 7.54
C MET A 78 0.38 1.76 7.62
N ARG A 79 1.35 1.01 8.15
CA ARG A 79 2.75 1.44 8.23
C ARG A 79 3.42 1.57 6.85
N GLN A 80 2.87 0.97 5.81
CA GLN A 80 3.37 1.07 4.43
C GLN A 80 2.69 2.19 3.65
N MET A 81 1.95 3.05 4.34
CA MET A 81 1.22 4.18 3.80
C MET A 81 1.59 5.45 4.57
N THR A 82 1.24 6.60 4.02
CA THR A 82 1.40 7.87 4.73
C THR A 82 0.23 8.12 5.68
N LEU A 83 0.40 9.01 6.68
CA LEU A 83 -0.68 9.28 7.64
C LEU A 83 -1.95 9.80 6.96
N ARG A 84 -1.80 10.54 5.85
CA ARG A 84 -2.91 11.03 5.04
C ARG A 84 -3.70 9.91 4.40
N GLU A 85 -3.03 8.94 3.81
CA GLU A 85 -3.68 7.76 3.22
C GLU A 85 -4.43 6.96 4.30
N VAL A 86 -3.80 6.79 5.48
CA VAL A 86 -4.45 6.14 6.63
C VAL A 86 -5.67 6.93 7.10
N GLN A 87 -5.62 8.27 7.10
CA GLN A 87 -6.78 9.12 7.41
C GLN A 87 -7.96 8.83 6.47
N MET A 88 -7.69 8.78 5.16
CA MET A 88 -8.73 8.50 4.15
C MET A 88 -9.32 7.11 4.32
N ALA A 89 -8.49 6.11 4.65
CA ALA A 89 -8.94 4.75 4.93
C ALA A 89 -9.73 4.63 6.25
N SER A 90 -9.47 5.52 7.22
CA SER A 90 -10.03 5.48 8.57
C SER A 90 -11.47 6.02 8.69
N SER A 91 -12.13 6.37 7.58
CA SER A 91 -13.52 6.84 7.55
C SER A 91 -13.83 7.96 8.57
N GLY A 92 -12.90 8.90 8.75
CA GLY A 92 -13.04 10.04 9.67
C GLY A 92 -12.60 9.80 11.11
N ALA A 93 -12.03 8.63 11.46
CA ALA A 93 -11.46 8.41 12.79
C ALA A 93 -10.22 9.28 13.07
N ILE A 94 -9.61 9.83 12.01
CA ILE A 94 -8.46 10.73 12.06
C ILE A 94 -8.95 12.08 11.53
N PRO A 95 -9.21 13.08 12.38
CA PRO A 95 -9.62 14.41 11.92
C PRO A 95 -8.42 15.16 11.34
N ASP A 96 -8.64 16.02 10.33
CA ASP A 96 -7.57 16.81 9.70
C ASP A 96 -6.79 17.66 10.72
N GLN A 97 -7.45 18.20 11.75
CA GLN A 97 -6.80 18.96 12.82
C GLN A 97 -5.72 18.14 13.55
N MET A 98 -5.92 16.83 13.68
CA MET A 98 -4.94 15.94 14.29
C MET A 98 -3.74 15.73 13.38
N LEU A 99 -3.95 15.58 12.06
CA LEU A 99 -2.84 15.51 11.11
C LEU A 99 -2.01 16.80 11.12
N VAL A 100 -2.65 17.97 11.11
CA VAL A 100 -1.95 19.26 11.20
C VAL A 100 -1.14 19.37 12.48
N ALA A 101 -1.68 18.90 13.61
CA ALA A 101 -0.95 18.90 14.89
C ALA A 101 0.26 17.95 14.87
N ILE A 102 0.11 16.76 14.27
CA ILE A 102 1.20 15.79 14.12
C ILE A 102 2.28 16.35 13.21
N ASP A 103 1.90 16.87 12.03
CA ASP A 103 2.80 17.47 11.05
C ASP A 103 3.62 18.61 11.66
N ALA A 104 2.97 19.51 12.41
CA ALA A 104 3.63 20.61 13.09
C ALA A 104 4.64 20.15 14.17
N ASP A 105 4.43 18.98 14.79
CA ASP A 105 5.38 18.42 15.75
C ASP A 105 6.50 17.63 15.06
N LEU A 106 6.18 16.90 13.99
CA LEU A 106 7.15 16.22 13.14
C LEU A 106 8.14 17.19 12.48
N ALA A 107 7.66 18.36 12.04
CA ALA A 107 8.50 19.41 11.46
C ALA A 107 9.56 19.96 12.44
N LYS A 108 9.40 19.75 13.76
CA LYS A 108 10.41 20.11 14.78
C LYS A 108 11.49 19.04 14.92
N ILE A 109 11.29 17.87 14.34
CA ILE A 109 12.20 16.73 14.43
C ILE A 109 13.12 16.75 13.21
N PRO A 110 14.45 16.81 13.40
CA PRO A 110 15.39 16.68 12.30
C PRO A 110 15.41 15.25 11.78
N VAL A 111 15.50 15.12 10.45
CA VAL A 111 15.68 13.88 9.69
C VAL A 111 17.15 13.52 9.53
#